data_AF-A0A2K5JAB0-F1
#
_entry.id   AF-A0A2K5JAB0-F1
#
_cell.length_a   1.000
_cell.length_b   1.000
_cell.length_c   1.000
_cell.angle_alpha   90.00
_cell.angle_beta   90.00
_cell.angle_gamma   90.00
#
_symmetry.space_group_name_H-M   'P 1'
#
loop_
_entity.id
_entity.type
_entity.pdbx_description
1 polymer ?
#
loop_
_entity_poly.entity_id
_entity_poly.type
_entity_poly.pdbx_seq_one_letter_code
_entity_poly.pdbx_strand_id
1 'polypeptide(L)'
;MTASMHGQPSPSLEDAKLRRPMIIEIIEKNFDYLRKEMTPNIYQTTSFGTTAGFSGIFSNFLFRRCFKVKHDALKTYASLATLPFLSTVVTYKLLVIDPLYSENISKENCVFRSSLIGIVCGVFYPNSLAFTKNGRLATKYHTVPLPPKGRVLLHWMRLCQTPMKLMVIPLVFQIMFGILNGLHHYAIFEGTLEKTIHEE
;
A
#
# COMPACT_ATOMS: atom_id res chain seq x y z
N MET A 1 71.48 24.26 -25.21
CA MET A 1 70.46 25.31 -25.14
C MET A 1 69.50 25.09 -26.30
N THR A 2 68.18 25.03 -26.22
CA THR A 2 67.17 25.16 -25.16
C THR A 2 65.89 24.65 -25.83
N ALA A 3 65.18 23.70 -25.21
CA ALA A 3 63.84 23.32 -25.62
C ALA A 3 62.85 24.40 -25.18
N SER A 4 61.92 24.78 -26.05
CA SER A 4 60.72 25.54 -25.66
C SER A 4 59.52 24.92 -26.33
N MET A 5 58.72 24.21 -25.53
CA MET A 5 57.43 23.67 -25.92
C MET A 5 56.39 24.78 -25.88
N HIS A 6 55.68 24.95 -26.99
CA HIS A 6 54.55 25.85 -27.12
C HIS A 6 53.36 25.25 -26.35
N GLY A 7 53.05 25.83 -25.18
CA GLY A 7 51.91 25.43 -24.37
C GLY A 7 50.58 25.74 -25.07
N GLN A 8 49.76 24.72 -25.27
CA GLN A 8 48.34 24.87 -25.62
C GLN A 8 47.61 25.60 -24.48
N PRO A 9 46.69 26.53 -24.76
CA PRO A 9 45.88 27.17 -23.74
C PRO A 9 44.88 26.16 -23.18
N SER A 10 44.93 25.94 -21.87
CA SER A 10 44.02 25.08 -21.11
C SER A 10 42.56 25.47 -21.39
N PRO A 11 41.63 24.51 -21.61
CA PRO A 11 40.22 24.81 -21.70
C PRO A 11 39.78 25.40 -20.35
N SER A 12 39.09 26.50 -20.43
CA SER A 12 38.98 27.53 -19.41
C SER A 12 38.24 27.06 -18.16
N LEU A 13 38.63 27.63 -17.01
CA LEU A 13 37.92 27.59 -15.73
C LEU A 13 36.44 28.03 -15.85
N GLU A 14 36.12 28.79 -16.90
CA GLU A 14 34.81 29.34 -17.23
C GLU A 14 33.82 28.25 -17.70
N ASP A 15 34.26 27.31 -18.54
CA ASP A 15 33.44 26.18 -18.98
C ASP A 15 33.07 25.26 -17.81
N ALA A 16 33.97 25.05 -16.85
CA ALA A 16 33.69 24.28 -15.65
C ALA A 16 32.70 24.99 -14.69
N LYS A 17 32.72 26.33 -14.67
CA LYS A 17 31.81 27.17 -13.88
C LYS A 17 30.41 27.23 -14.47
N LEU A 18 30.25 27.11 -15.79
CA LEU A 18 28.95 27.02 -16.48
C LEU A 18 28.40 25.57 -16.52
N ARG A 19 29.28 24.56 -16.53
CA ARG A 19 28.86 23.15 -16.45
C ARG A 19 28.19 22.79 -15.14
N ARG A 20 28.70 23.30 -14.01
CA ARG A 20 28.12 23.02 -12.68
C ARG A 20 26.66 23.48 -12.53
N PRO A 21 26.29 24.74 -12.85
CA PRO A 21 24.90 25.18 -12.79
C PRO A 21 24.02 24.42 -13.79
N MET A 22 24.51 24.10 -14.99
CA MET A 22 23.77 23.28 -15.95
C MET A 22 23.52 21.85 -15.43
N ILE A 23 24.51 21.21 -14.79
CA ILE A 23 24.35 19.90 -14.16
C ILE A 23 23.38 19.98 -12.98
N ILE A 24 23.46 21.03 -12.16
CA ILE A 24 22.53 21.25 -11.03
C ILE A 24 21.11 21.44 -11.56
N GLU A 25 20.91 22.22 -12.62
CA GLU A 25 19.60 22.44 -13.26
C GLU A 25 19.04 21.15 -13.84
N ILE A 26 19.86 20.32 -14.50
CA ILE A 26 19.45 19.01 -14.99
C ILE A 26 19.06 18.08 -13.84
N ILE A 27 19.84 18.06 -12.74
CA ILE A 27 19.54 17.27 -11.55
C ILE A 27 18.25 17.74 -10.88
N GLU A 28 18.05 19.06 -10.76
CA GLU A 28 16.87 19.67 -10.16
C GLU A 28 15.62 19.39 -11.00
N LYS A 29 15.71 19.55 -12.32
CA LYS A 29 14.62 19.20 -13.26
C LYS A 29 14.28 17.71 -13.21
N ASN A 30 15.28 16.83 -13.15
CA ASN A 30 15.07 15.39 -13.01
C ASN A 30 14.45 15.04 -11.65
N PHE A 31 14.89 15.68 -10.58
CA PHE A 31 14.37 15.44 -9.24
C PHE A 31 12.93 15.95 -9.09
N ASP A 32 12.60 17.10 -9.68
CA ASP A 32 11.24 17.63 -9.71
C ASP A 32 10.32 16.79 -10.60
N TYR A 33 10.82 16.26 -11.72
CA TYR A 33 10.09 15.28 -12.53
C TYR A 33 9.78 14.01 -11.72
N LEU A 34 10.80 13.40 -11.11
CA LEU A 34 10.66 12.21 -10.27
C LEU A 34 9.72 12.46 -9.09
N ARG A 35 9.81 13.62 -8.45
CA ARG A 35 8.90 14.03 -7.37
C ARG A 35 7.47 14.15 -7.89
N LYS A 36 7.26 14.78 -9.03
CA LYS A 36 5.92 14.98 -9.60
C LYS A 36 5.25 13.67 -10.01
N GLU A 37 6.03 12.67 -10.41
CA GLU A 37 5.52 11.33 -10.74
C GLU A 37 5.34 10.44 -9.49
N MET A 38 6.27 10.51 -8.53
CA MET A 38 6.26 9.66 -7.34
C MET A 38 5.27 10.12 -6.26
N THR A 39 5.00 11.42 -6.15
CA THR A 39 4.06 11.96 -5.15
C THR A 39 2.61 11.47 -5.33
N PRO A 40 2.00 11.48 -6.53
CA PRO A 40 0.66 10.93 -6.72
C PRO A 40 0.62 9.41 -6.48
N ASN A 41 1.66 8.68 -6.88
CA ASN A 41 1.79 7.24 -6.64
C ASN A 41 1.81 6.90 -5.13
N ILE A 42 2.59 7.64 -4.34
CA ILE A 42 2.65 7.48 -2.88
C ILE A 42 1.34 7.85 -2.22
N TYR A 43 0.75 9.01 -2.57
CA TYR A 43 -0.52 9.46 -1.99
C TYR A 43 -1.64 8.44 -2.23
N GLN A 44 -1.69 7.91 -3.45
CA GLN A 44 -2.71 6.97 -3.86
C GLN A 44 -2.54 5.60 -3.18
N THR A 45 -1.32 5.05 -3.19
CA THR A 45 -1.00 3.80 -2.47
C THR A 45 -1.25 3.93 -0.97
N THR A 46 -0.95 5.09 -0.38
CA THR A 46 -1.22 5.39 1.03
C THR A 46 -2.72 5.49 1.31
N SER A 47 -3.48 6.09 0.40
CA SER A 47 -4.95 6.17 0.50
C SER A 47 -5.57 4.77 0.47
N PHE A 48 -5.09 3.90 -0.43
CA PHE A 48 -5.55 2.52 -0.51
C PHE A 48 -5.14 1.69 0.72
N GLY A 49 -3.92 1.87 1.24
CA GLY A 49 -3.52 1.29 2.52
C GLY A 49 -4.40 1.76 3.67
N THR A 50 -4.83 3.02 3.66
CA THR A 50 -5.67 3.61 4.71
C THR A 50 -7.05 2.96 4.75
N THR A 51 -7.67 2.67 3.60
CA THR A 51 -8.94 1.94 3.57
C THR A 51 -8.79 0.54 4.18
N ALA A 52 -7.67 -0.16 3.94
CA ALA A 52 -7.38 -1.46 4.55
C ALA A 52 -7.21 -1.35 6.06
N GLY A 53 -6.55 -0.30 6.56
CA GLY A 53 -6.45 0.02 7.97
C GLY A 53 -7.82 0.26 8.61
N PHE A 54 -8.70 1.04 7.96
CA PHE A 54 -10.08 1.26 8.43
C PHE A 54 -10.90 -0.03 8.47
N SER A 55 -10.76 -0.88 7.46
CA SER A 55 -11.37 -2.21 7.45
C SER A 55 -10.90 -3.05 8.65
N GLY A 56 -9.62 -3.00 9.00
CA GLY A 56 -9.09 -3.65 10.20
C GLY A 56 -9.63 -3.10 11.52
N ILE A 57 -9.79 -1.77 11.64
CA ILE A 57 -10.43 -1.13 12.78
C ILE A 57 -11.89 -1.58 12.90
N PHE A 58 -12.65 -1.55 11.79
CA PHE A 58 -14.04 -1.97 11.75
C PHE A 58 -14.20 -3.44 12.11
N SER A 59 -13.33 -4.30 11.57
CA SER A 59 -13.26 -5.72 11.89
C SER A 59 -13.02 -5.94 13.38
N ASN A 60 -12.04 -5.23 13.96
CA ASN A 60 -11.74 -5.29 15.39
C ASN A 60 -12.94 -4.89 16.24
N PHE A 61 -13.62 -3.81 15.87
CA PHE A 61 -14.78 -3.31 16.60
C PHE A 61 -15.89 -4.37 16.68
N LEU A 62 -16.25 -4.97 15.54
CA LEU A 62 -17.30 -5.98 15.47
C LEU A 62 -16.96 -7.24 16.26
N PHE A 63 -15.75 -7.79 16.08
CA PHE A 63 -15.34 -9.00 16.80
C PHE A 63 -15.13 -8.75 18.29
N ARG A 64 -14.62 -7.59 18.71
CA ARG A 64 -14.52 -7.25 20.14
C ARG A 64 -15.87 -7.21 20.82
N ARG A 65 -16.87 -6.59 20.16
CA ARG A 65 -18.24 -6.54 20.68
C ARG A 65 -18.83 -7.95 20.78
N CYS A 66 -18.58 -8.79 19.79
CA CYS A 66 -19.04 -10.17 19.78
C CYS A 66 -18.41 -11.02 20.89
N PHE A 67 -17.08 -10.94 21.05
CA PHE A 67 -16.34 -11.67 22.08
C PHE A 67 -16.35 -11.00 23.47
N LYS A 68 -17.05 -9.88 23.64
CA LYS A 68 -17.15 -9.11 24.90
C LYS A 68 -15.78 -8.77 25.53
N VAL A 69 -14.76 -8.54 24.69
CA VAL A 69 -13.38 -8.29 25.16
C VAL A 69 -13.17 -6.81 25.46
N LYS A 70 -12.83 -6.50 26.72
CA LYS A 70 -12.48 -5.13 27.17
C LYS A 70 -10.97 -4.88 27.26
N HIS A 71 -10.17 -5.92 27.48
CA HIS A 71 -8.72 -5.81 27.66
C HIS A 71 -7.98 -5.50 26.34
N ASP A 72 -6.79 -4.89 26.45
CA ASP A 72 -5.84 -4.63 25.34
C ASP A 72 -6.44 -3.92 24.11
N ALA A 73 -7.43 -3.05 24.31
CA ALA A 73 -8.14 -2.35 23.22
C ALA A 73 -7.16 -1.63 22.29
N LEU A 74 -6.36 -0.72 22.84
CA LEU A 74 -5.39 0.08 22.08
C LEU A 74 -4.41 -0.79 21.29
N LYS A 75 -3.86 -1.84 21.91
CA LYS A 75 -2.92 -2.76 21.26
C LYS A 75 -3.54 -3.48 20.07
N THR A 76 -4.77 -3.95 20.20
CA THR A 76 -5.46 -4.63 19.08
C THR A 76 -5.83 -3.65 17.97
N TYR A 77 -6.33 -2.45 18.28
CA TYR A 77 -6.67 -1.45 17.26
C TYR A 77 -5.43 -0.95 16.52
N ALA A 78 -4.37 -0.62 17.25
CA ALA A 78 -3.11 -0.21 16.64
C ALA A 78 -2.60 -1.28 15.67
N SER A 79 -2.53 -2.54 16.13
CA SER A 79 -2.06 -3.64 15.29
C SER A 79 -2.97 -3.95 14.09
N LEU A 80 -4.29 -3.83 14.25
CA LEU A 80 -5.26 -4.10 13.19
C LEU A 80 -5.44 -2.93 12.22
N ALA A 81 -4.97 -1.74 12.58
CA ALA A 81 -4.84 -0.64 11.63
C ALA A 81 -3.52 -0.75 10.85
N THR A 82 -2.40 -0.90 11.56
CA THR A 82 -1.06 -0.78 10.96
C THR A 82 -0.67 -1.98 10.10
N LEU A 83 -0.99 -3.21 10.52
CA LEU A 83 -0.58 -4.40 9.76
C LEU A 83 -1.31 -4.50 8.41
N PRO A 84 -2.65 -4.34 8.33
CA PRO A 84 -3.35 -4.34 7.04
C PRO A 84 -2.97 -3.15 6.16
N PHE A 85 -2.73 -1.97 6.75
CA PHE A 85 -2.21 -0.81 6.03
C PHE A 85 -0.88 -1.15 5.35
N LEU A 86 0.10 -1.59 6.12
CA LEU A 86 1.45 -1.83 5.61
C LEU A 86 1.47 -3.01 4.63
N SER A 87 0.70 -4.07 4.93
CA SER A 87 0.54 -5.22 4.02
C SER A 87 -0.02 -4.78 2.67
N THR A 88 -1.03 -3.91 2.66
CA THR A 88 -1.64 -3.42 1.42
C THR A 88 -0.64 -2.57 0.63
N VAL A 89 0.05 -1.63 1.27
CA VAL A 89 1.04 -0.76 0.62
C VAL A 89 2.17 -1.59 -0.04
N VAL A 90 2.74 -2.53 0.71
CA VAL A 90 3.84 -3.37 0.21
C VAL A 90 3.38 -4.29 -0.91
N THR A 91 2.23 -4.96 -0.73
CA THR A 91 1.70 -5.89 -1.74
C THR A 91 1.30 -5.15 -3.01
N TYR A 92 0.70 -3.96 -2.88
CA TYR A 92 0.34 -3.11 -4.01
C TYR A 92 1.57 -2.70 -4.81
N LYS A 93 2.64 -2.30 -4.12
CA LYS A 93 3.90 -1.98 -4.78
C LYS A 93 4.43 -3.17 -5.59
N LEU A 94 4.57 -4.33 -4.96
CA LEU A 94 5.18 -5.50 -5.57
C LEU A 94 4.36 -6.11 -6.72
N LEU A 95 3.03 -6.06 -6.63
CA LEU A 95 2.17 -6.77 -7.59
C LEU A 95 1.50 -5.87 -8.63
N VAL A 96 1.43 -4.56 -8.37
CA VAL A 96 0.82 -3.58 -9.29
C VAL A 96 1.85 -2.58 -9.78
N ILE A 97 2.55 -1.87 -8.90
CA ILE A 97 3.47 -0.80 -9.32
C ILE A 97 4.66 -1.39 -10.08
N ASP A 98 5.43 -2.27 -9.44
CA ASP A 98 6.67 -2.79 -10.01
C ASP A 98 6.43 -3.47 -11.38
N PRO A 99 5.41 -4.34 -11.56
CA PRO A 99 5.20 -4.97 -12.84
C PRO A 99 4.52 -4.06 -13.87
N LEU A 100 3.85 -2.96 -13.46
CA LEU A 100 3.30 -1.98 -14.40
C LEU A 100 4.44 -1.24 -15.11
N TYR A 101 5.51 -0.91 -14.38
CA TYR A 101 6.69 -0.27 -14.93
C TYR A 101 7.66 -1.24 -15.63
N SER A 102 7.65 -2.55 -15.32
CA SER A 102 8.61 -3.51 -15.90
C SER A 102 8.05 -4.42 -17.01
N GLU A 103 6.77 -4.80 -16.96
CA GLU A 103 6.19 -5.85 -17.81
C GLU A 103 5.09 -5.34 -18.76
N ASN A 104 4.84 -4.03 -18.79
CA ASN A 104 3.77 -3.39 -19.57
C ASN A 104 2.42 -4.13 -19.45
N ILE A 105 1.92 -4.22 -18.21
CA ILE A 105 0.66 -4.91 -17.90
C ILE A 105 -0.52 -4.21 -18.59
N SER A 106 -1.50 -4.98 -19.09
CA SER A 106 -2.77 -4.43 -19.58
C SER A 106 -3.62 -3.77 -18.48
N LYS A 107 -4.43 -2.77 -18.86
CA LYS A 107 -5.35 -2.08 -17.94
C LYS A 107 -6.21 -3.03 -17.11
N GLU A 108 -6.76 -4.07 -17.74
CA GLU A 108 -7.63 -5.04 -17.08
C GLU A 108 -6.90 -5.83 -15.99
N ASN A 109 -5.68 -6.26 -16.26
CA ASN A 109 -4.87 -7.01 -15.28
C ASN A 109 -4.41 -6.10 -14.12
N CYS A 110 -4.12 -4.81 -14.38
CA CYS A 110 -3.86 -3.83 -13.33
C CYS A 110 -5.08 -3.67 -12.39
N VAL A 111 -6.27 -3.47 -12.95
CA VAL A 111 -7.53 -3.36 -12.19
C VAL A 111 -7.82 -4.64 -11.42
N PHE A 112 -7.66 -5.80 -12.05
CA PHE A 112 -7.88 -7.09 -11.42
C PHE A 112 -6.94 -7.32 -10.23
N ARG A 113 -5.64 -7.08 -10.40
CA ARG A 113 -4.64 -7.21 -9.33
C ARG A 113 -4.92 -6.24 -8.19
N SER A 114 -5.21 -4.98 -8.50
CA SER A 114 -5.58 -3.97 -7.48
C SER A 114 -6.81 -4.39 -6.67
N SER A 115 -7.87 -4.86 -7.34
CA SER A 115 -9.08 -5.35 -6.68
C SER A 115 -8.80 -6.58 -5.81
N LEU A 116 -8.03 -7.55 -6.32
CA LEU A 116 -7.64 -8.75 -5.59
C LEU A 116 -6.85 -8.41 -4.31
N ILE A 117 -5.95 -7.43 -4.38
CA ILE A 117 -5.20 -6.95 -3.21
C ILE A 117 -6.14 -6.31 -2.19
N GLY A 118 -7.11 -5.49 -2.64
CA GLY A 118 -8.13 -4.92 -1.76
C GLY A 118 -8.94 -5.99 -1.03
N ILE A 119 -9.30 -7.07 -1.73
CA ILE A 119 -10.00 -8.22 -1.13
C ILE A 119 -9.11 -8.94 -0.10
N VAL A 120 -7.89 -9.33 -0.49
CA VAL A 120 -7.01 -10.16 0.35
C VAL A 120 -6.46 -9.35 1.52
N CYS A 121 -5.76 -8.24 1.24
CA CYS A 121 -5.09 -7.41 2.25
C CYS A 121 -6.06 -6.47 2.97
N GLY A 122 -7.10 -6.00 2.28
CA GLY A 122 -8.07 -5.06 2.84
C GLY A 122 -9.26 -5.73 3.54
N VAL A 123 -9.55 -7.02 3.31
CA VAL A 123 -10.71 -7.69 3.93
C VAL A 123 -10.31 -8.99 4.63
N PHE A 124 -9.79 -9.97 3.91
CA PHE A 124 -9.53 -11.30 4.49
C PHE A 124 -8.47 -11.26 5.59
N TYR A 125 -7.37 -10.56 5.34
CA TYR A 125 -6.27 -10.41 6.29
C TYR A 125 -6.71 -9.73 7.60
N PRO A 126 -7.28 -8.49 7.58
CA PRO A 126 -7.74 -7.83 8.80
C PRO A 126 -8.82 -8.63 9.54
N ASN A 127 -9.76 -9.26 8.83
CA ASN A 127 -10.81 -10.05 9.44
C ASN A 127 -10.27 -11.27 10.18
N SER A 128 -9.42 -12.05 9.53
CA SER A 128 -8.81 -13.24 10.13
C SER A 128 -7.95 -12.87 11.33
N LEU A 129 -7.19 -11.78 11.23
CA LEU A 129 -6.35 -11.28 12.31
C LEU A 129 -7.19 -10.78 13.49
N ALA A 130 -8.28 -10.05 13.23
CA ALA A 130 -9.18 -9.54 14.26
C ALA A 130 -9.94 -10.67 14.97
N PHE A 131 -10.46 -11.65 14.20
CA PHE A 131 -11.15 -12.81 14.73
C PHE A 131 -10.25 -13.63 15.65
N THR A 132 -9.04 -13.97 15.20
CA THR A 132 -8.09 -14.78 15.98
C THR A 132 -7.55 -14.05 17.21
N LYS A 133 -7.19 -12.76 17.10
CA LYS A 133 -6.70 -11.99 18.26
C LYS A 133 -7.79 -11.85 19.32
N ASN A 134 -9.00 -11.46 18.93
CA ASN A 134 -10.08 -11.28 19.90
C ASN A 134 -10.56 -12.61 20.48
N GLY A 135 -10.64 -13.69 19.69
CA GLY A 135 -10.95 -15.03 20.19
C GLY A 135 -9.95 -15.50 21.26
N ARG A 136 -8.64 -15.32 21.02
CA ARG A 136 -7.58 -15.67 21.99
C ARG A 136 -7.71 -14.87 23.29
N LEU A 137 -7.99 -13.57 23.20
CA LEU A 137 -8.23 -12.73 24.38
C LEU A 137 -9.49 -13.20 25.13
N ALA A 138 -10.54 -13.56 24.41
CA ALA A 138 -11.78 -14.02 25.01
C ALA A 138 -11.60 -15.32 25.81
N THR A 139 -10.80 -16.25 25.30
CA THR A 139 -10.42 -17.46 26.04
C THR A 139 -9.49 -17.19 27.21
N LYS A 140 -8.56 -16.24 27.07
CA LYS A 140 -7.60 -15.89 28.13
C LYS A 140 -8.29 -15.23 29.33
N TYR A 141 -9.27 -14.36 29.07
CA TYR A 141 -9.98 -13.58 30.08
C TYR A 141 -11.38 -14.12 30.40
N HIS A 142 -11.73 -15.31 29.90
CA HIS A 142 -13.01 -15.97 30.12
C HIS A 142 -14.24 -15.05 29.87
N THR A 143 -14.19 -14.20 28.84
CA THR A 143 -15.26 -13.23 28.56
C THR A 143 -16.46 -13.86 27.83
N VAL A 144 -16.28 -15.06 27.28
CA VAL A 144 -17.29 -15.86 26.59
C VAL A 144 -17.24 -17.30 27.12
N PRO A 145 -18.36 -18.05 27.04
CA PRO A 145 -18.38 -19.45 27.45
C PRO A 145 -17.24 -20.22 26.78
N LEU A 146 -16.55 -21.02 27.58
CA LEU A 146 -15.40 -21.77 27.09
C LEU A 146 -15.84 -22.78 26.04
N PRO A 147 -15.13 -22.86 24.90
CA PRO A 147 -15.47 -23.79 23.85
C PRO A 147 -15.28 -25.24 24.32
N PRO A 148 -16.08 -26.19 23.81
CA PRO A 148 -15.86 -27.61 24.04
C PRO A 148 -14.47 -28.04 23.53
N LYS A 149 -13.82 -28.96 24.24
CA LYS A 149 -12.46 -29.45 23.94
C LYS A 149 -12.34 -29.82 22.44
N GLY A 150 -11.36 -29.22 21.75
CA GLY A 150 -11.05 -29.48 20.35
C GLY A 150 -11.88 -28.71 19.29
N ARG A 151 -12.90 -27.93 19.68
CA ARG A 151 -13.79 -27.22 18.72
C ARG A 151 -13.86 -25.69 18.93
N VAL A 152 -12.72 -25.11 19.29
CA VAL A 152 -12.55 -23.66 19.59
C VAL A 152 -12.95 -22.78 18.41
N LEU A 153 -12.38 -23.01 17.23
CA LEU A 153 -12.65 -22.19 16.04
C LEU A 153 -14.11 -22.30 15.59
N LEU A 154 -14.68 -23.51 15.59
CA LEU A 154 -16.09 -23.72 15.22
C LEU A 154 -17.03 -22.99 16.19
N HIS A 155 -16.73 -23.03 17.49
CA HIS A 155 -17.50 -22.31 18.49
C HIS A 155 -17.44 -20.79 18.26
N TRP A 156 -16.23 -20.25 18.03
CA TRP A 156 -16.05 -18.84 17.71
C TRP A 156 -16.76 -18.42 16.41
N MET A 157 -16.69 -19.24 15.36
CA MET A 157 -17.39 -18.96 14.10
C MET A 157 -18.90 -18.90 14.29
N ARG A 158 -19.48 -19.81 15.10
CA ARG A 158 -20.90 -19.78 15.44
C ARG A 158 -21.27 -18.52 16.23
N LEU A 159 -20.42 -18.11 17.18
CA LEU A 159 -20.63 -16.89 17.96
C LEU A 159 -20.59 -15.63 17.07
N CYS A 160 -19.65 -15.59 16.11
CA CYS A 160 -19.40 -14.45 15.24
C CYS A 160 -20.18 -14.47 13.92
N GLN A 161 -21.18 -15.32 13.74
CA GLN A 161 -21.88 -15.46 12.46
C GLN A 161 -22.47 -14.13 11.95
N THR A 162 -23.08 -13.34 12.84
CA THR A 162 -23.64 -12.02 12.48
C THR A 162 -22.55 -10.99 12.12
N PRO A 163 -21.50 -10.78 12.95
CA PRO A 163 -20.34 -9.98 12.57
C PRO A 163 -19.71 -10.38 11.23
N MET A 164 -19.57 -11.67 10.95
CA MET A 164 -19.00 -12.17 9.69
C MET A 164 -19.84 -11.75 8.48
N LYS A 165 -21.18 -11.74 8.60
CA LYS A 165 -22.07 -11.23 7.55
C LYS A 165 -21.89 -9.73 7.31
N LEU A 166 -21.65 -8.95 8.37
CA LEU A 166 -21.40 -7.50 8.25
C LEU A 166 -20.09 -7.16 7.53
N MET A 167 -19.16 -8.11 7.41
CA MET A 167 -17.92 -7.91 6.64
C MET A 167 -18.13 -7.82 5.13
N VAL A 168 -19.36 -8.05 4.64
CA VAL A 168 -19.73 -7.73 3.26
C VAL A 168 -19.60 -6.22 2.98
N ILE A 169 -19.77 -5.37 3.99
CA ILE A 169 -19.68 -3.91 3.85
C ILE A 169 -18.25 -3.51 3.45
N PRO A 170 -17.20 -3.76 4.27
CA PRO A 170 -15.84 -3.46 3.87
C PRO A 170 -15.42 -4.22 2.61
N LEU A 171 -15.98 -5.41 2.32
CA LEU A 171 -15.71 -6.12 1.07
C LEU A 171 -16.13 -5.33 -0.17
N VAL A 172 -17.37 -4.85 -0.21
CA VAL A 172 -17.88 -4.06 -1.34
C VAL A 172 -17.07 -2.77 -1.49
N PHE A 173 -16.78 -2.08 -0.39
CA PHE A 173 -15.95 -0.87 -0.43
C PHE A 173 -14.55 -1.16 -0.95
N GLN A 174 -13.88 -2.22 -0.47
CA GLN A 174 -12.52 -2.56 -0.90
C GLN A 174 -12.45 -2.96 -2.38
N ILE A 175 -13.46 -3.66 -2.89
CA ILE A 175 -13.57 -3.98 -4.33
C ILE A 175 -13.68 -2.67 -5.13
N MET A 176 -14.58 -1.77 -4.71
CA MET A 176 -14.83 -0.52 -5.41
C MET A 176 -13.59 0.39 -5.39
N PHE A 177 -12.95 0.55 -4.23
CA PHE A 177 -11.69 1.28 -4.11
C PHE A 177 -10.56 0.62 -4.90
N GLY A 178 -10.46 -0.71 -4.89
CA GLY A 178 -9.45 -1.43 -5.69
C GLY A 178 -9.62 -1.21 -7.19
N ILE A 179 -10.86 -1.19 -7.70
CA ILE A 179 -11.14 -0.89 -9.11
C ILE A 179 -10.75 0.55 -9.45
N LEU A 180 -11.22 1.52 -8.67
CA LEU A 180 -10.92 2.94 -8.88
C LEU A 180 -9.41 3.20 -8.81
N ASN A 181 -8.74 2.57 -7.85
CA ASN A 181 -7.30 2.72 -7.65
C ASN A 181 -6.51 2.17 -8.84
N GLY A 182 -6.86 0.97 -9.31
CA GLY A 182 -6.20 0.34 -10.46
C GLY A 182 -6.41 1.14 -11.75
N LEU A 183 -7.63 1.63 -12.00
CA LEU A 183 -7.93 2.47 -13.16
C LEU A 183 -7.14 3.78 -13.14
N HIS A 184 -7.10 4.45 -11.99
CA HIS A 184 -6.43 5.72 -11.86
C HIS A 184 -4.90 5.56 -11.92
N HIS A 185 -4.32 4.51 -11.31
CA HIS A 185 -2.88 4.24 -11.44
C HIS A 185 -2.48 3.95 -12.89
N TYR A 186 -3.31 3.19 -13.61
CA TYR A 186 -3.07 2.92 -15.02
C TYR A 186 -3.11 4.21 -15.87
N ALA A 187 -4.08 5.09 -15.62
CA ALA A 187 -4.19 6.37 -16.34
C ALA A 187 -2.99 7.30 -16.07
N ILE A 188 -2.45 7.31 -14.84
CA ILE A 188 -1.22 8.06 -14.53
C ILE A 188 -0.05 7.48 -15.32
N PHE A 189 0.10 6.15 -15.33
CA PHE A 189 1.17 5.48 -16.05
C PHE A 189 1.13 5.76 -17.57
N GLU A 190 -0.05 5.65 -18.18
CA GLU A 190 -0.27 5.97 -19.60
C GLU A 190 0.08 7.44 -19.90
N GLY A 191 -0.33 8.37 -19.05
CA GLY A 191 0.00 9.80 -19.19
C GLY A 191 1.47 10.15 -18.93
N THR A 192 2.23 9.31 -18.20
CA THR A 192 3.68 9.43 -18.11
C THR A 192 4.33 8.93 -19.41
N LEU A 193 3.91 7.75 -19.89
CA LEU A 193 4.46 7.13 -21.09
C LEU A 193 4.31 8.03 -22.33
N GLU A 194 3.14 8.65 -22.51
CA GLU A 194 2.87 9.57 -23.61
C GLU A 194 3.79 10.81 -23.59
N LYS A 195 4.11 11.34 -22.40
CA LYS A 195 5.02 12.49 -22.26
C LYS A 195 6.45 12.14 -22.61
N THR A 196 6.92 10.96 -22.21
CA THR A 196 8.28 10.51 -22.53
C THR A 196 8.46 10.36 -24.05
N ILE A 197 7.46 9.85 -24.76
CA ILE A 197 7.51 9.71 -26.23
C ILE A 197 7.54 11.08 -26.94
N HIS A 198 6.89 12.11 -26.38
CA HIS A 198 6.86 13.44 -26.97
C HIS A 198 8.11 14.30 -26.66
N GLU A 199 8.94 13.91 -25.70
CA GLU A 199 10.20 14.59 -25.35
C GLU A 199 11.44 14.00 -26.07
N GLU A 200 11.31 12.85 -26.74
CA GLU A 200 12.32 12.24 -27.63
C GLU A 200 12.18 12.72 -29.09
#